data_AF-A0A843B8J7-F1
#
_entry.id   AF-A0A843B8J7-F1
#
_cell.length_a   1.000
_cell.length_b   1.000
_cell.length_c   1.000
_cell.angle_alpha   90.00
_cell.angle_beta   90.00
_cell.angle_gamma   90.00
#
_symmetry.space_group_name_H-M   'P 1'
#
loop_
_entity.id
_entity.type
_entity.pdbx_description
1 polymer ?
#
loop_
_entity_poly.entity_id
_entity_poly.type
_entity_poly.pdbx_seq_one_letter_code
_entity_poly.pdbx_strand_id
1 'polypeptide(L)'
;MTDNNLYDPVALRLAAAAPQNHDPDPEATQEQQDLDNLCERWVAWKSTRRFYAPPSNMGSILGQLSGSRTRALKTDGPDAFCSAELAAFHIAYSSQPDALDKRVFDLYYVHRVAPIKTAAAALKISRSHFYLVLSDFRKRVHAAAKNVLAVNLQKAAEMSSAKLSAPDKTL
;
A
#
# COMPACT_ATOMS: atom_id res chain seq x y z
N MET A 1 -19.62 -0.08 22.88
CA MET A 1 -19.49 -0.96 21.69
C MET A 1 -19.57 -0.04 20.48
N THR A 2 -18.43 0.39 19.95
CA THR A 2 -18.36 1.30 18.80
C THR A 2 -18.05 0.48 17.56
N ASP A 3 -19.06 0.25 16.71
CA ASP A 3 -18.92 -0.38 15.41
C ASP A 3 -18.07 0.52 14.50
N ASN A 4 -16.75 0.31 14.55
CA ASN A 4 -15.75 0.98 13.74
C ASN A 4 -15.66 0.36 12.33
N ASN A 5 -16.79 0.06 11.71
CA ASN A 5 -16.81 -0.39 10.32
C ASN A 5 -16.97 0.83 9.40
N LEU A 6 -15.87 1.59 9.28
CA LEU A 6 -15.77 2.83 8.51
C LEU A 6 -15.85 2.64 6.98
N TYR A 7 -16.09 1.42 6.51
CA TYR A 7 -16.17 1.06 5.11
C TYR A 7 -17.53 0.43 4.82
N ASP A 8 -18.24 0.98 3.83
CA ASP A 8 -19.52 0.42 3.38
C ASP A 8 -19.32 -1.06 2.98
N PRO A 9 -19.99 -2.03 3.63
CA PRO A 9 -19.84 -3.44 3.35
C PRO A 9 -20.17 -3.80 1.90
N VAL A 10 -20.95 -2.98 1.19
CA VAL A 10 -21.24 -3.15 -0.23
C VAL A 10 -20.00 -2.90 -1.09
N ALA A 11 -19.19 -1.89 -0.75
CA ALA A 11 -17.97 -1.58 -1.48
C ALA A 11 -16.90 -2.67 -1.31
N LEU A 12 -16.78 -3.23 -0.09
CA LEU A 12 -15.87 -4.35 0.19
C LEU A 12 -16.27 -5.65 -0.52
N ARG A 13 -17.57 -5.87 -0.76
CA ARG A 13 -18.06 -7.03 -1.53
C ARG A 13 -17.69 -6.99 -3.02
N LEU A 14 -17.27 -5.83 -3.54
CA LEU A 14 -16.92 -5.62 -4.95
C LEU A 14 -15.40 -5.68 -5.21
N ALA A 15 -14.59 -6.11 -4.23
CA ALA A 15 -13.17 -6.34 -4.42
C ALA A 15 -12.95 -7.45 -5.47
N ALA A 16 -12.56 -7.05 -6.68
CA ALA A 16 -12.28 -7.95 -7.80
C ALA A 16 -10.79 -7.88 -8.17
N ALA A 17 -10.32 -8.81 -9.01
CA ALA A 17 -8.96 -8.74 -9.53
C ALA A 17 -8.76 -7.42 -10.29
N ALA A 18 -7.54 -6.86 -10.21
CA ALA A 18 -7.18 -5.57 -10.78
C ALA A 18 -7.71 -5.40 -12.23
N PRO A 19 -8.17 -4.20 -12.62
CA PRO A 19 -8.54 -3.94 -13.99
C PRO A 19 -7.35 -4.24 -14.92
N GLN A 20 -7.48 -5.26 -15.76
CA GLN A 20 -6.53 -5.55 -16.84
C GLN A 20 -6.58 -4.48 -17.95
N ASN A 21 -7.69 -3.73 -18.00
CA ASN A 21 -7.97 -2.69 -18.97
C ASN A 21 -8.19 -1.38 -18.23
N HIS A 22 -7.12 -0.79 -17.69
CA HIS A 22 -7.11 0.66 -17.59
C HIS A 22 -6.80 1.13 -19.00
N ASP A 23 -7.75 1.75 -19.69
CA ASP A 23 -7.40 2.57 -20.86
C ASP A 23 -6.36 3.57 -20.32
N PRO A 24 -5.08 3.47 -20.72
CA PRO A 24 -4.09 4.41 -20.26
C PRO A 24 -4.55 5.77 -20.75
N ASP A 25 -4.72 6.74 -19.85
CA ASP A 25 -4.85 8.13 -20.28
C ASP A 25 -3.60 8.43 -21.13
N PRO A 26 -3.74 8.66 -22.44
CA PRO A 26 -2.58 8.79 -23.33
C PRO A 26 -1.76 10.06 -23.03
N GLU A 27 -2.23 10.91 -22.10
CA GLU A 27 -1.57 12.12 -21.63
C GLU A 27 -0.96 12.00 -20.22
N ALA A 28 -0.97 10.81 -19.60
CA ALA A 28 -0.35 10.63 -18.29
C ALA A 28 1.15 10.95 -18.39
N THR A 29 1.57 12.03 -17.72
CA THR A 29 2.98 12.47 -17.70
C THR A 29 3.85 11.34 -17.17
N GLN A 30 5.08 11.17 -17.67
CA GLN A 30 6.01 10.12 -17.22
C GLN A 30 6.09 10.01 -15.69
N GLU A 31 6.11 11.15 -15.00
CA GLU A 31 6.11 11.22 -13.54
C GLU A 31 4.89 10.55 -12.88
N GLN A 32 3.70 10.67 -13.47
CA GLN A 32 2.49 10.03 -12.97
C GLN A 32 2.54 8.51 -13.16
N GLN A 33 3.11 8.06 -14.28
CA GLN A 33 3.32 6.63 -14.54
C GLN A 33 4.34 6.04 -13.56
N ASP A 34 5.44 6.74 -13.30
CA ASP A 34 6.46 6.30 -12.34
C ASP A 34 5.89 6.21 -10.92
N LEU A 35 5.06 7.18 -10.51
CA LEU A 35 4.35 7.16 -9.23
C LEU A 35 3.34 6.01 -9.15
N ASP A 36 2.60 5.74 -10.22
CA ASP A 36 1.66 4.62 -10.28
C ASP A 36 2.40 3.29 -10.13
N ASN A 37 3.49 3.10 -10.89
CA ASN A 37 4.36 1.93 -10.80
C ASN A 37 4.95 1.73 -9.40
N LEU A 38 5.37 2.81 -8.73
CA LEU A 38 5.87 2.75 -7.36
C LEU A 38 4.77 2.30 -6.39
N CYS A 39 3.56 2.84 -6.52
CA CYS A 39 2.41 2.45 -5.70
C CYS A 39 2.03 0.98 -5.96
N GLU A 40 2.03 0.53 -7.20
CA GLU A 40 1.78 -0.86 -7.58
C GLU A 40 2.81 -1.82 -6.96
N ARG A 41 4.10 -1.49 -7.06
CA ARG A 41 5.18 -2.24 -6.40
C ARG A 41 4.99 -2.29 -4.89
N TRP A 42 4.59 -1.18 -4.28
CA TRP A 42 4.30 -1.11 -2.85
C TRP A 42 3.11 -1.98 -2.46
N VAL A 43 2.02 -2.00 -3.24
CA VAL A 43 0.87 -2.87 -2.97
C VAL A 43 1.26 -4.34 -3.08
N ALA A 44 1.97 -4.70 -4.16
CA ALA A 44 2.46 -6.07 -4.35
C ALA A 44 3.27 -6.50 -3.13
N TRP A 45 4.22 -5.67 -2.72
CA TRP A 45 5.02 -5.86 -1.51
C TRP A 45 4.20 -5.92 -0.21
N LYS A 46 3.24 -5.03 0.01
CA LYS A 46 2.36 -5.03 1.19
C LYS A 46 1.53 -6.31 1.25
N SER A 47 1.09 -6.81 0.10
CA SER A 47 0.24 -8.00 0.00
C SER A 47 1.02 -9.30 0.22
N THR A 48 2.27 -9.37 -0.24
CA THR A 48 3.18 -10.50 0.02
C THR A 48 3.75 -10.47 1.43
N ARG A 49 3.91 -9.28 2.04
CA ARG A 49 4.34 -9.08 3.44
C ARG A 49 3.27 -9.40 4.48
N ARG A 50 2.63 -10.57 4.33
CA ARG A 50 2.02 -11.28 5.46
C ARG A 50 3.03 -11.48 6.63
N PHE A 51 4.33 -11.33 6.37
CA PHE A 51 5.53 -11.55 7.21
C PHE A 51 6.05 -10.37 8.08
N TYR A 52 5.18 -9.66 8.81
CA TYR A 52 5.54 -9.19 10.17
C TYR A 52 4.68 -9.86 11.26
N ALA A 53 3.76 -10.73 10.84
CA ALA A 53 2.99 -11.63 11.69
C ALA A 53 3.11 -13.04 11.09
N PRO A 54 2.86 -14.12 11.85
CA PRO A 54 2.78 -15.46 11.27
C PRO A 54 1.72 -15.49 10.16
N PRO A 55 1.88 -16.35 9.12
CA PRO A 55 0.86 -16.53 8.11
C PRO A 55 -0.47 -16.78 8.81
N SER A 56 -1.54 -16.05 8.43
CA SER A 56 -2.85 -16.34 9.01
C SER A 56 -3.14 -17.81 8.77
N ASN A 57 -3.14 -18.60 9.85
CA ASN A 57 -3.41 -20.02 9.78
C ASN A 57 -4.68 -20.16 8.96
N MET A 58 -4.59 -20.84 7.82
CA MET A 58 -5.77 -21.24 7.06
C MET A 58 -6.72 -21.83 8.09
N GLY A 59 -7.99 -21.40 8.07
CA GLY A 59 -9.00 -21.83 9.03
C GLY A 59 -9.01 -23.36 9.19
N SER A 60 -9.68 -23.84 10.24
CA SER A 60 -9.76 -25.26 10.60
C SER A 60 -9.91 -26.18 9.38
N ILE A 61 -9.45 -27.43 9.47
CA ILE A 61 -9.51 -28.45 8.40
C ILE A 61 -10.91 -28.52 7.74
N LEU A 62 -11.97 -28.28 8.52
CA LEU A 62 -13.35 -28.15 8.04
C LEU A 62 -13.58 -26.93 7.10
N GLY A 63 -12.99 -25.78 7.41
CA GLY A 63 -13.01 -24.60 6.55
C GLY A 63 -12.33 -24.84 5.20
N GLN A 64 -11.27 -25.65 5.16
CA GLN A 64 -10.59 -26.05 3.92
C GLN A 64 -11.46 -27.00 3.06
N LEU A 65 -12.22 -27.90 3.69
CA LEU A 65 -13.15 -28.82 3.02
C LEU A 65 -14.44 -28.14 2.54
N SER A 66 -14.90 -27.10 3.25
CA SER A 66 -16.20 -26.46 2.99
C SER A 66 -16.29 -25.66 1.68
N GLY A 67 -15.19 -25.50 0.94
CA GLY A 67 -15.18 -24.75 -0.33
C GLY A 67 -15.52 -23.26 -0.17
N SER A 68 -15.62 -22.74 1.06
CA SER A 68 -15.81 -21.33 1.36
C SER A 68 -14.52 -20.58 1.01
N ARG A 69 -14.34 -20.33 -0.29
CA ARG A 69 -13.30 -19.47 -0.85
C ARG A 69 -13.58 -18.03 -0.44
N THR A 70 -13.27 -17.70 0.80
CA THR A 70 -12.59 -16.43 1.04
C THR A 70 -11.21 -16.60 0.39
N ARG A 71 -11.08 -16.16 -0.87
CA ARG A 71 -9.89 -16.41 -1.69
C ARG A 71 -8.63 -16.12 -0.88
N ALA A 72 -7.82 -17.14 -0.63
CA ALA A 72 -6.42 -16.92 -0.35
C ALA A 72 -5.87 -16.15 -1.55
N LEU A 73 -5.44 -14.91 -1.31
CA LEU A 73 -4.73 -14.09 -2.27
C LEU A 73 -3.55 -14.96 -2.76
N LYS A 74 -3.46 -15.21 -4.07
CA LYS A 74 -2.49 -16.15 -4.68
C LYS A 74 -1.10 -15.98 -4.06
N THR A 75 -0.69 -16.97 -3.26
CA THR A 75 0.63 -17.06 -2.62
C THR A 75 1.65 -17.72 -3.57
N ASP A 76 1.67 -17.34 -4.84
CA ASP A 76 2.47 -18.04 -5.87
C ASP A 76 3.48 -17.10 -6.53
N GLY A 77 4.21 -16.37 -5.70
CA GLY A 77 5.30 -15.51 -6.14
C GLY A 77 6.32 -15.31 -5.01
N PRO A 78 7.61 -15.11 -5.33
CA PRO A 78 8.62 -14.77 -4.33
C PRO A 78 8.18 -13.52 -3.56
N ASP A 79 8.49 -13.46 -2.25
CA ASP A 79 8.24 -12.26 -1.45
C ASP A 79 8.83 -11.06 -2.18
N ALA A 80 7.98 -10.09 -2.52
CA ALA A 80 8.44 -8.94 -3.28
C ALA A 80 9.56 -8.23 -2.51
N PHE A 81 10.60 -7.81 -3.23
CA PHE A 81 11.80 -7.23 -2.64
C PHE A 81 11.47 -5.96 -1.85
N CYS A 82 11.83 -5.94 -0.56
CA CYS A 82 11.70 -4.77 0.29
C CYS A 82 12.87 -3.80 0.04
N SER A 83 12.76 -2.93 -0.96
CA SER A 83 13.73 -1.85 -1.11
C SER A 83 13.62 -0.82 0.03
N ALA A 84 14.70 -0.10 0.30
CA ALA A 84 14.69 1.01 1.26
C ALA A 84 13.64 2.09 0.91
N GLU A 85 13.41 2.31 -0.39
CA GLU A 85 12.37 3.17 -0.93
C GLU A 85 10.97 2.69 -0.55
N LEU A 86 10.65 1.41 -0.74
CA LEU A 86 9.34 0.85 -0.37
C LEU A 86 9.11 0.85 1.14
N ALA A 87 10.17 0.61 1.93
CA ALA A 87 10.10 0.71 3.39
C ALA A 87 9.83 2.16 3.84
N ALA A 88 10.53 3.15 3.27
CA ALA A 88 10.29 4.56 3.54
C ALA A 88 8.88 4.99 3.12
N PHE A 89 8.40 4.51 1.96
CA PHE A 89 7.03 4.75 1.49
C PHE A 89 5.99 4.16 2.45
N HIS A 90 6.21 2.96 2.97
CA HIS A 90 5.32 2.36 3.96
C HIS A 90 5.25 3.16 5.26
N ILE A 91 6.37 3.67 5.75
CA ILE A 91 6.41 4.54 6.94
C ILE A 91 5.62 5.83 6.67
N ALA A 92 5.86 6.45 5.51
CA ALA A 92 5.17 7.68 5.11
C ALA A 92 3.66 7.49 4.92
N TYR A 93 3.23 6.34 4.39
CA TYR A 93 1.82 5.98 4.29
C TYR A 93 1.19 5.71 5.66
N SER A 94 1.88 4.97 6.53
CA SER A 94 1.39 4.61 7.85
C SER A 94 1.25 5.82 8.79
N SER A 95 2.02 6.88 8.57
CA SER A 95 1.89 8.14 9.31
C SER A 95 0.76 9.04 8.81
N GLN A 96 0.13 8.74 7.67
CA GLN A 96 -1.02 9.53 7.19
C GLN A 96 -2.27 9.28 8.04
N PRO A 97 -3.03 10.34 8.39
CA PRO A 97 -4.30 10.20 9.08
C PRO A 97 -5.32 9.42 8.25
N ASP A 98 -6.31 8.80 8.90
CA ASP A 98 -7.45 8.17 8.21
C ASP A 98 -8.42 9.23 7.70
N ALA A 99 -8.01 9.91 6.62
CA ALA A 99 -8.80 10.91 5.90
C ALA A 99 -9.31 10.35 4.57
N LEU A 100 -10.16 11.14 3.89
CA LEU A 100 -10.81 10.75 2.64
C LEU A 100 -9.81 10.30 1.58
N ASP A 101 -8.68 10.99 1.47
CA ASP A 101 -7.62 10.72 0.50
C ASP A 101 -6.93 9.37 0.70
N LYS A 102 -6.66 8.99 1.96
CA LYS A 102 -6.17 7.66 2.30
C LYS A 102 -7.20 6.57 1.95
N ARG A 103 -8.49 6.82 2.18
CA ARG A 103 -9.57 5.89 1.81
C ARG A 103 -9.72 5.74 0.30
N VAL A 104 -9.61 6.83 -0.45
CA VAL A 104 -9.57 6.80 -1.92
C VAL A 104 -8.41 5.93 -2.41
N PHE A 105 -7.22 6.14 -1.84
CA PHE A 105 -6.04 5.35 -2.15
C PHE A 105 -6.22 3.87 -1.80
N ASP A 106 -6.75 3.55 -0.63
CA ASP A 106 -6.99 2.18 -0.19
C ASP A 106 -8.03 1.47 -1.07
N LEU A 107 -9.13 2.13 -1.44
CA LEU A 107 -10.13 1.55 -2.36
C LEU A 107 -9.53 1.26 -3.74
N TYR A 108 -8.66 2.15 -4.24
CA TYR A 108 -8.04 2.01 -5.55
C TYR A 108 -6.96 0.92 -5.57
N TYR A 109 -6.00 1.00 -4.65
CA TYR A 109 -4.78 0.20 -4.67
C TYR A 109 -4.87 -1.05 -3.79
N VAL A 110 -5.45 -0.95 -2.59
CA VAL A 110 -5.44 -2.06 -1.62
C VAL A 110 -6.61 -3.00 -1.86
N HIS A 111 -7.82 -2.44 -1.99
CA HIS A 111 -9.05 -3.22 -2.18
C HIS A 111 -9.38 -3.50 -3.65
N ARG A 112 -8.76 -2.79 -4.60
CA ARG A 112 -8.93 -3.00 -6.05
C ARG A 112 -10.41 -2.96 -6.48
N VAL A 113 -11.16 -1.96 -6.04
CA VAL A 113 -12.59 -1.85 -6.39
C VAL A 113 -12.74 -1.56 -7.88
N ALA A 114 -13.34 -2.49 -8.62
CA ALA A 114 -13.41 -2.41 -10.08
C ALA A 114 -14.30 -1.28 -10.62
N PRO A 115 -15.50 -0.98 -10.06
CA PRO A 115 -16.25 0.19 -10.48
C PRO A 115 -15.81 1.42 -9.67
N ILE A 116 -14.94 2.25 -10.24
CA ILE A 116 -14.56 3.53 -9.61
C ILE A 116 -15.79 4.41 -9.34
N LYS A 117 -16.86 4.26 -10.14
CA LYS A 117 -18.16 4.91 -9.89
C LYS A 117 -18.76 4.52 -8.54
N THR A 118 -18.72 3.23 -8.19
CA THR A 118 -19.28 2.74 -6.92
C THR A 118 -18.38 3.14 -5.76
N ALA A 119 -17.05 3.10 -5.94
CA ALA A 119 -16.11 3.58 -4.93
C ALA A 119 -16.31 5.08 -4.62
N ALA A 120 -16.42 5.91 -5.67
CA ALA A 120 -16.68 7.34 -5.53
C ALA A 120 -18.05 7.61 -4.88
N ALA A 121 -19.09 6.86 -5.26
CA ALA A 121 -20.42 6.97 -4.66
C ALA A 121 -20.42 6.60 -3.16
N ALA A 122 -19.70 5.55 -2.76
CA ALA A 122 -19.55 5.16 -1.35
C ALA A 122 -18.88 6.26 -0.51
N LEU A 123 -17.95 7.01 -1.13
CA LEU A 123 -17.29 8.17 -0.53
C LEU A 123 -18.04 9.50 -0.73
N LYS A 124 -19.21 9.48 -1.40
CA LYS A 124 -20.02 10.66 -1.73
C LYS A 124 -19.26 11.74 -2.52
N ILE A 125 -18.36 11.33 -3.43
CA ILE A 125 -17.59 12.22 -4.31
C ILE A 125 -17.84 11.91 -5.78
N SER A 126 -17.51 12.86 -6.66
CA SER A 126 -17.51 12.63 -8.11
C SER A 126 -16.30 11.78 -8.53
N ARG A 127 -16.40 11.14 -9.71
CA ARG A 127 -15.26 10.39 -10.28
C ARG A 127 -14.04 11.27 -10.52
N SER A 128 -14.25 12.48 -11.04
CA SER A 128 -13.15 13.41 -11.30
C SER A 128 -12.45 13.82 -10.01
N HIS A 129 -13.22 14.06 -8.94
CA HIS A 129 -12.66 14.35 -7.63
C HIS A 129 -11.90 13.16 -7.05
N PHE A 130 -12.37 11.92 -7.28
CA PHE A 130 -11.66 10.70 -6.89
C PHE A 130 -10.24 10.65 -7.47
N TYR A 131 -10.08 10.85 -8.78
CA TYR A 131 -8.76 10.81 -9.42
C TYR A 131 -7.85 11.97 -9.01
N LEU A 132 -8.41 13.17 -8.84
CA LEU A 132 -7.66 14.32 -8.35
C LEU A 132 -7.08 14.04 -6.97
N VAL A 133 -7.92 13.61 -6.03
CA VAL A 133 -7.52 13.28 -4.66
C VAL A 133 -6.50 12.15 -4.64
N LEU A 134 -6.68 11.13 -5.49
CA LEU A 134 -5.75 10.03 -5.62
C LEU A 134 -4.37 10.52 -6.09
N SER A 135 -4.34 11.38 -7.11
CA SER A 135 -3.09 11.92 -7.67
C SER A 135 -2.32 12.78 -6.65
N ASP A 136 -3.04 13.62 -5.90
CA ASP A 136 -2.46 14.48 -4.86
C ASP A 136 -1.92 13.66 -3.69
N PHE A 137 -2.66 12.61 -3.30
CA PHE A 137 -2.22 11.70 -2.26
C PHE A 137 -0.93 10.97 -2.64
N ARG A 138 -0.83 10.43 -3.87
CA ARG A 138 0.38 9.78 -4.38
C ARG A 138 1.60 10.71 -4.30
N LYS A 139 1.46 11.95 -4.79
CA LYS A 139 2.52 12.96 -4.76
C LYS A 139 2.95 13.27 -3.33
N ARG A 140 1.99 13.45 -2.42
CA ARG A 140 2.25 13.78 -1.02
C ARG A 140 2.99 12.66 -0.28
N VAL A 141 2.52 11.42 -0.42
CA VAL A 141 3.16 10.26 0.23
C VAL A 141 4.54 10.03 -0.34
N HIS A 142 4.73 10.17 -1.65
CA HIS A 142 6.03 10.06 -2.28
C HIS A 142 7.02 11.13 -1.80
N ALA A 143 6.59 12.40 -1.68
CA ALA A 143 7.42 13.46 -1.12
C ALA A 143 7.81 13.17 0.34
N ALA A 144 6.86 12.71 1.17
CA ALA A 144 7.14 12.31 2.54
C ALA A 144 8.11 11.10 2.60
N ALA A 145 7.96 10.13 1.71
CA ALA A 145 8.83 8.96 1.62
C ALA A 145 10.28 9.36 1.28
N LYS A 146 10.47 10.29 0.34
CA LYS A 146 11.80 10.84 0.03
C LYS A 146 12.46 11.48 1.24
N ASN A 147 11.71 12.24 2.04
CA ASN A 147 12.22 12.85 3.27
C ASN A 147 12.63 11.79 4.30
N VAL A 148 11.80 10.76 4.50
CA VAL A 148 12.11 9.64 5.41
C VAL A 148 13.39 8.92 4.97
N LEU A 149 13.53 8.65 3.67
CA LEU A 149 14.70 8.00 3.11
C LEU A 149 15.96 8.84 3.33
N ALA A 150 15.91 10.15 3.03
CA ALA A 150 17.05 11.05 3.21
C ALA A 150 17.53 11.07 4.68
N VAL A 151 16.59 11.20 5.63
CA VAL A 151 16.90 11.20 7.07
C VAL A 151 17.50 9.85 7.49
N ASN A 152 16.96 8.74 7.00
CA ASN A 152 17.48 7.41 7.33
C ASN A 152 18.90 7.18 6.80
N LEU A 153 19.20 7.65 5.59
CA LEU A 153 20.55 7.56 5.02
C LEU A 153 21.56 8.42 5.78
N GLN A 154 21.18 9.63 6.19
CA GLN A 154 22.03 10.50 7.00
C GLN A 154 22.38 9.83 8.34
N LYS A 155 21.37 9.31 9.05
CA LYS A 155 21.59 8.59 10.31
C LYS A 155 22.44 7.34 10.13
N ALA A 156 22.30 6.63 9.01
CA ALA A 156 23.12 5.46 8.71
C ALA A 156 24.60 5.84 8.51
N ALA A 157 24.87 6.97 7.84
CA ALA A 157 26.23 7.49 7.66
C ALA A 157 26.84 8.00 8.98
N GLU A 158 26.05 8.65 9.84
CA GLU A 158 26.48 9.05 11.18
C GLU A 158 26.88 7.83 12.02
N MET A 159 26.04 6.77 12.04
CA MET A 159 26.32 5.54 12.78
C MET A 159 27.55 4.79 12.27
N SER A 160 27.81 4.79 10.95
CA SER A 160 29.00 4.14 10.41
C SER A 160 30.28 4.91 10.77
N SER A 161 30.25 6.24 10.72
CA SER A 161 31.37 7.09 11.15
C SER A 161 31.67 6.96 12.66
N ALA A 162 30.62 6.85 13.50
CA ALA A 162 30.77 6.66 14.95
C ALA A 162 31.37 5.29 15.31
N LYS A 163 31.03 4.23 14.57
CA LYS A 163 31.63 2.89 14.76
C LYS A 163 33.12 2.86 14.42
N LEU A 164 33.56 3.62 13.41
CA LEU A 164 34.97 3.73 13.05
C LEU A 164 35.80 4.52 14.07
N SER A 165 35.15 5.37 14.88
CA SER A 165 35.81 6.19 15.91
C SER A 165 35.81 5.56 17.31
N ALA A 166 35.06 4.48 17.54
CA ALA A 166 35.10 3.77 18.81
C ALA A 166 36.41 2.96 18.89
N PRO A 167 37.31 3.22 19.87
CA PRO A 167 38.50 2.43 20.02
C PRO A 167 38.11 0.99 20.30
N ASP A 168 38.69 0.07 19.53
CA ASP A 168 38.63 -1.37 19.76
C ASP A 168 39.08 -1.61 21.20
N LYS A 169 38.13 -1.87 22.10
CA LYS A 169 38.46 -2.30 23.47
C LYS A 169 38.90 -3.75 23.35
N THR A 170 40.15 -3.93 22.93
CA THR A 170 40.87 -5.19 23.02
C THR A 170 41.05 -5.54 24.49
N LEU A 171 40.53 -6.71 24.87
CA LEU A 171 40.90 -7.46 26.06
C LEU A 171 42.18 -8.25 25.78
#